data_AF-A0A8H5B6S0-F1
#
_entry.id   AF-A0A8H5B6S0-F1
#
_cell.length_a   1.000
_cell.length_b   1.000
_cell.length_c   1.000
_cell.angle_alpha   90.00
_cell.angle_beta   90.00
_cell.angle_gamma   90.00
#
_symmetry.space_group_name_H-M   'P 1'
#
loop_
_entity.id
_entity.type
_entity.pdbx_description
1 polymer ?
#
loop_
_entity_poly.entity_id
_entity_poly.type
_entity_poly.pdbx_seq_one_letter_code
_entity_poly.pdbx_strand_id
1 'polypeptide(L)'
;MYCMKGNNPGVDDRNTNAAVQPLYNLTRSDWWLHHINKCDEFPPEPGNFLELPVNGTFTVEHAVNRAFTTTITSNPSIGTYGDGKDHPDFGLSRDGKNPGSDCISEPNMHTQNETMAAGTAFAISYTSNLAEVTPENLVVFTVLYNTPWKRLATYHVPDLPPCPPGGCICAHGWVPNACGEPNMYMLGYRCNVTGTVASHVHRLQLPAKPPLWCELNNRECVNGSKQMIFWNQADGNNVKVSGLDKFGFNKFPGYSMKMGYGNGAQTDIFTA
;
A
#
# COMPACT_ATOMS: atom_id res chain seq x y z
N MET A 1 -3.66 -4.94 11.29
CA MET A 1 -4.20 -3.72 10.64
C MET A 1 -5.39 -3.19 11.43
N TYR A 2 -5.75 -1.94 11.19
CA TYR A 2 -7.04 -1.40 11.59
C TYR A 2 -8.15 -2.13 10.81
N CYS A 3 -9.35 -2.23 11.38
CA CYS A 3 -10.52 -2.85 10.77
C CYS A 3 -10.35 -4.34 10.45
N MET A 4 -9.37 -5.00 11.09
CA MET A 4 -9.04 -6.40 10.85
C MET A 4 -10.22 -7.34 11.09
N LYS A 5 -11.07 -7.01 12.08
CA LYS A 5 -12.26 -7.77 12.45
C LYS A 5 -13.54 -7.24 11.81
N GLY A 6 -13.41 -6.32 10.85
CA GLY A 6 -14.52 -5.52 10.32
C GLY A 6 -14.68 -4.21 11.08
N ASN A 7 -15.76 -3.50 10.77
CA ASN A 7 -16.10 -2.16 11.27
C ASN A 7 -17.38 -2.14 12.11
N ASN A 8 -17.74 -3.27 12.72
CA ASN A 8 -18.89 -3.40 13.61
C ASN A 8 -18.41 -3.62 15.06
N PRO A 9 -18.73 -2.72 16.01
CA PRO A 9 -18.28 -2.84 17.39
C PRO A 9 -18.68 -4.17 18.03
N GLY A 10 -17.71 -4.85 18.64
CA GLY A 10 -17.93 -6.14 19.32
C GLY A 10 -18.14 -7.35 18.40
N VAL A 11 -18.03 -7.19 17.08
CA VAL A 11 -18.21 -8.27 16.10
C VAL A 11 -16.87 -8.65 15.47
N ASP A 12 -16.54 -9.95 15.49
CA ASP A 12 -15.46 -10.54 14.70
C ASP A 12 -16.03 -10.99 13.34
N ASP A 13 -16.13 -10.07 12.38
CA ASP A 13 -16.60 -10.38 11.03
C ASP A 13 -15.49 -11.04 10.22
N ARG A 14 -15.57 -12.37 10.13
CA ARG A 14 -14.59 -13.21 9.43
C ARG A 14 -14.71 -13.15 7.90
N ASN A 15 -15.83 -12.65 7.39
CA ASN A 15 -16.09 -12.47 5.96
C ASN A 15 -16.09 -10.99 5.56
N THR A 16 -15.43 -10.16 6.35
CA THR A 16 -15.40 -8.71 6.10
C THR A 16 -14.55 -8.37 4.88
N ASN A 17 -15.05 -7.40 4.11
CA ASN A 17 -14.33 -6.71 3.05
C ASN A 17 -14.30 -5.19 3.28
N ALA A 18 -14.58 -4.73 4.50
CA ALA A 18 -14.67 -3.30 4.82
C ALA A 18 -13.34 -2.58 4.51
N ALA A 19 -12.24 -3.20 4.91
CA ALA A 19 -10.90 -2.66 4.73
C ALA A 19 -10.36 -2.80 3.29
N VAL A 20 -11.10 -3.42 2.37
CA VAL A 20 -10.66 -3.58 0.96
C VAL A 20 -11.49 -2.76 -0.02
N GLN A 21 -12.43 -1.94 0.46
CA GLN A 21 -13.23 -1.10 -0.43
C GLN A 21 -12.33 -0.04 -1.11
N PRO A 22 -12.58 0.32 -2.37
CA PRO A 22 -11.84 1.39 -3.03
C PRO A 22 -12.18 2.76 -2.44
N LEU A 23 -11.24 3.70 -2.54
CA LEU A 23 -11.40 5.11 -2.18
C LEU A 23 -11.40 5.96 -3.45
N TYR A 24 -12.52 6.60 -3.77
CA TYR A 24 -12.66 7.40 -4.98
C TYR A 24 -13.64 8.57 -4.78
N ASN A 25 -13.24 9.77 -5.22
CA ASN A 25 -14.07 10.97 -5.17
C ASN A 25 -14.63 11.27 -3.76
N LEU A 26 -13.83 11.01 -2.73
CA LEU A 26 -14.17 11.25 -1.33
C LEU A 26 -13.50 12.53 -0.80
N THR A 27 -14.05 13.12 0.26
CA THR A 27 -13.34 14.17 1.00
C THR A 27 -12.19 13.57 1.80
N ARG A 28 -11.19 14.36 2.16
CA ARG A 28 -10.04 13.91 2.97
C ARG A 28 -10.47 13.38 4.31
N SER A 29 -11.47 13.98 4.94
CA SER A 29 -12.06 13.44 6.17
C SER A 29 -12.66 12.05 5.99
N ASP A 30 -13.05 11.66 4.77
CA ASP A 30 -13.64 10.36 4.48
C ASP A 30 -12.58 9.34 4.02
N TRP A 31 -11.70 9.70 3.09
CA TRP A 31 -10.74 8.73 2.55
C TRP A 31 -9.55 8.47 3.47
N TRP A 32 -9.16 9.43 4.32
CA TRP A 32 -7.98 9.30 5.15
C TRP A 32 -8.11 8.07 6.06
N LEU A 33 -7.24 7.07 5.83
CA LEU A 33 -7.21 5.82 6.59
C LEU A 33 -8.56 5.08 6.66
N HIS A 34 -9.40 5.19 5.62
CA HIS A 34 -10.74 4.57 5.57
C HIS A 34 -11.74 5.10 6.61
N HIS A 35 -11.75 6.40 6.89
CA HIS A 35 -12.75 6.96 7.81
C HIS A 35 -14.21 6.86 7.30
N ILE A 36 -14.43 6.81 5.97
CA ILE A 36 -15.76 6.69 5.34
C ILE A 36 -16.57 5.50 5.86
N ASN A 37 -15.89 4.42 6.24
CA ASN A 37 -16.49 3.25 6.86
C ASN A 37 -15.97 3.00 8.29
N LYS A 38 -15.37 4.04 8.88
CA LYS A 38 -14.84 4.13 10.24
C LYS A 38 -13.75 3.11 10.56
N CYS A 39 -13.10 2.53 9.55
CA CYS A 39 -12.11 1.48 9.79
C CYS A 39 -10.94 1.94 10.68
N ASP A 40 -10.58 3.22 10.62
CA ASP A 40 -9.61 3.88 11.49
C ASP A 40 -9.99 3.89 12.98
N GLU A 41 -11.27 3.70 13.31
CA GLU A 41 -11.77 3.59 14.69
C GLU A 41 -11.64 2.16 15.27
N PHE A 42 -11.22 1.17 14.47
CA PHE A 42 -11.09 -0.24 14.87
C PHE A 42 -9.61 -0.66 14.93
N PRO A 43 -8.85 -0.29 15.97
CA PRO A 43 -7.45 -0.68 16.08
C PRO A 43 -7.28 -2.20 16.22
N PRO A 44 -6.11 -2.74 15.84
CA PRO A 44 -5.77 -4.10 16.21
C PRO A 44 -5.71 -4.25 17.75
N GLU A 45 -5.86 -5.48 18.25
CA GLU A 45 -5.74 -5.79 19.68
C GLU A 45 -4.39 -5.30 20.25
N PRO A 46 -4.34 -4.92 21.54
CA PRO A 46 -3.10 -4.52 22.19
C PRO A 46 -1.98 -5.56 22.00
N GLY A 47 -0.78 -5.09 21.65
CA GLY A 47 0.38 -5.95 21.39
C GLY A 47 0.48 -6.52 19.98
N ASN A 48 -0.55 -6.40 19.14
CA ASN A 48 -0.48 -6.84 17.75
C ASN A 48 0.09 -5.75 16.84
N PHE A 49 1.36 -5.92 16.46
CA PHE A 49 2.08 -5.05 15.54
C PHE A 49 2.43 -5.79 14.25
N LEU A 50 2.49 -5.05 13.14
CA LEU A 50 3.26 -5.47 11.98
C LEU A 50 4.75 -5.27 12.29
N GLU A 51 5.49 -6.36 12.43
CA GLU A 51 6.92 -6.32 12.74
C GLU A 51 7.75 -6.01 11.49
N LEU A 52 8.63 -5.01 11.61
CA LEU A 52 9.49 -4.51 10.54
C LEU A 52 10.96 -4.78 10.91
N PRO A 53 11.54 -5.93 10.53
CA PRO A 53 12.93 -6.25 10.84
C PRO A 53 13.88 -5.40 9.99
N VAL A 54 14.72 -4.57 10.63
CA VAL A 54 15.67 -3.70 9.91
C VAL A 54 16.57 -4.50 8.97
N ASN A 55 16.77 -3.99 7.74
CA ASN A 55 17.53 -4.67 6.68
C ASN A 55 17.05 -6.09 6.33
N GLY A 56 15.86 -6.47 6.80
CA GLY A 56 15.23 -7.75 6.56
C GLY A 56 14.03 -7.62 5.64
N THR A 57 13.09 -8.55 5.81
CA THR A 57 11.83 -8.58 5.06
C THR A 57 10.65 -8.90 5.95
N PHE A 58 9.47 -8.44 5.58
CA PHE A 58 8.21 -8.90 6.16
C PHE A 58 7.25 -9.32 5.03
N THR A 59 6.36 -10.26 5.34
CA THR A 59 5.35 -10.75 4.39
C THR A 59 3.97 -10.38 4.88
N VAL A 60 3.13 -9.86 3.99
CA VAL A 60 1.71 -9.60 4.24
C VAL A 60 0.85 -10.37 3.23
N GLU A 61 -0.44 -10.40 3.51
CA GLU A 61 -1.45 -11.01 2.64
C GLU A 61 -2.31 -9.94 1.98
N HIS A 62 -2.37 -9.95 0.65
CA HIS A 62 -3.32 -9.19 -0.14
C HIS A 62 -4.47 -10.11 -0.54
N ALA A 63 -5.70 -9.71 -0.19
CA ALA A 63 -6.89 -10.48 -0.49
C ALA A 63 -8.09 -9.56 -0.71
N VAL A 64 -9.08 -10.02 -1.47
CA VAL A 64 -10.35 -9.31 -1.70
C VAL A 64 -11.34 -9.45 -0.54
N ASN A 65 -11.03 -10.32 0.42
CA ASN A 65 -11.81 -10.51 1.63
C ASN A 65 -10.89 -11.10 2.70
N ARG A 66 -11.16 -10.79 3.97
CA ARG A 66 -10.48 -11.43 5.10
C ARG A 66 -10.58 -12.95 5.05
N ALA A 67 -11.71 -13.49 4.53
CA ALA A 67 -12.00 -14.91 4.32
C ALA A 67 -10.85 -15.71 3.63
N PHE A 68 -10.04 -15.02 2.85
CA PHE A 68 -8.96 -15.61 2.04
C PHE A 68 -7.55 -15.37 2.62
N THR A 69 -7.46 -14.99 3.89
CA THR A 69 -6.19 -14.77 4.59
C THR A 69 -5.98 -15.79 5.71
N THR A 70 -4.73 -16.00 6.13
CA THR A 70 -4.39 -16.93 7.23
C THR A 70 -4.84 -16.42 8.60
N THR A 71 -5.33 -15.19 8.68
CA THR A 71 -5.76 -14.53 9.92
C THR A 71 -7.10 -15.04 10.49
N ILE A 72 -7.64 -16.10 9.89
CA ILE A 72 -8.84 -16.82 10.34
C ILE A 72 -8.43 -18.04 11.15
N THR A 73 -9.09 -18.25 12.28
CA THR A 73 -8.94 -19.47 13.10
C THR A 73 -9.44 -20.72 12.36
N SER A 74 -8.63 -21.79 12.47
CA SER A 74 -8.76 -23.19 12.04
C SER A 74 -8.82 -23.56 10.56
N ASN A 75 -9.64 -22.95 9.69
CA ASN A 75 -9.78 -23.40 8.28
C ASN A 75 -10.05 -22.26 7.27
N PRO A 76 -9.05 -21.41 6.94
CA PRO A 76 -9.23 -20.39 5.89
C PRO A 76 -9.31 -21.02 4.49
N SER A 77 -10.05 -20.38 3.56
CA SER A 77 -10.02 -20.74 2.14
C SER A 77 -8.82 -20.06 1.48
N ILE A 78 -7.69 -20.75 1.43
CA ILE A 78 -6.44 -20.19 0.92
C ILE A 78 -6.07 -20.77 -0.44
N GLY A 79 -5.60 -19.88 -1.32
CA GLY A 79 -4.99 -20.21 -2.59
C GLY A 79 -3.76 -19.34 -2.85
N THR A 80 -3.20 -19.46 -4.04
CA THR A 80 -2.08 -18.61 -4.49
C THR A 80 -2.49 -17.14 -4.63
N TYR A 81 -3.76 -16.89 -4.99
CA TYR A 81 -4.28 -15.54 -5.26
C TYR A 81 -5.26 -15.07 -4.18
N GLY A 82 -5.58 -13.77 -4.24
CA GLY A 82 -6.30 -13.04 -3.19
C GLY A 82 -7.79 -13.38 -3.02
N ASP A 83 -8.37 -14.24 -3.86
CA ASP A 83 -9.73 -14.80 -3.74
C ASP A 83 -9.75 -16.23 -3.18
N GLY A 84 -8.62 -16.70 -2.64
CA GLY A 84 -8.53 -18.03 -2.05
C GLY A 84 -8.47 -19.17 -3.06
N LYS A 85 -8.19 -18.87 -4.34
CA LYS A 85 -8.08 -19.87 -5.41
C LYS A 85 -6.70 -19.85 -6.06
N ASP A 86 -6.42 -20.93 -6.78
CA ASP A 86 -5.35 -20.97 -7.76
C ASP A 86 -5.91 -20.62 -9.14
N HIS A 87 -5.17 -19.77 -9.87
CA HIS A 87 -5.50 -19.38 -11.24
C HIS A 87 -4.32 -19.76 -12.15
N PRO A 88 -4.27 -21.02 -12.65
CA PRO A 88 -3.14 -21.49 -13.47
C PRO A 88 -3.02 -20.75 -14.81
N ASP A 89 -4.10 -20.11 -15.26
CA ASP A 89 -4.14 -19.36 -16.52
C ASP A 89 -3.77 -17.88 -16.38
N PHE A 90 -3.57 -17.35 -15.17
CA PHE A 90 -3.16 -15.96 -14.99
C PHE A 90 -1.74 -15.74 -15.52
N GLY A 91 -1.56 -14.64 -16.26
CA GLY A 91 -0.29 -14.33 -16.92
C GLY A 91 -0.08 -15.03 -18.26
N LEU A 92 -0.95 -15.98 -18.64
CA LEU A 92 -1.04 -16.48 -20.01
C LEU A 92 -1.85 -15.46 -20.82
N SER A 93 -1.21 -14.38 -21.26
CA SER A 93 -1.81 -13.53 -22.30
C SER A 93 -2.12 -14.42 -23.50
N ARG A 94 -3.40 -14.63 -23.83
CA ARG A 94 -3.74 -15.21 -25.13
C ARG A 94 -3.18 -14.28 -26.19
N ASP A 95 -2.29 -14.79 -27.04
CA ASP A 95 -1.74 -14.05 -28.17
C ASP A 95 -2.86 -13.30 -28.91
N GLY A 96 -2.65 -11.99 -29.13
CA GLY A 96 -3.50 -11.19 -30.01
C GLY A 96 -4.59 -10.33 -29.37
N LYS A 97 -4.42 -9.80 -28.15
CA LYS A 97 -5.37 -8.81 -27.59
C LYS A 97 -4.72 -7.48 -27.22
N ASN A 98 -5.46 -6.39 -27.45
CA ASN A 98 -4.97 -5.03 -27.27
C ASN A 98 -4.75 -4.71 -25.77
N PRO A 99 -3.68 -3.96 -25.43
CA PRO A 99 -3.56 -3.35 -24.11
C PRO A 99 -4.80 -2.52 -23.79
N GLY A 100 -5.51 -2.88 -22.71
CA GLY A 100 -6.71 -2.18 -22.23
C GLY A 100 -8.06 -2.87 -22.47
N SER A 101 -8.15 -3.98 -23.23
CA SER A 101 -9.43 -4.67 -23.47
C SER A 101 -9.71 -5.89 -22.58
N ASP A 102 -8.71 -6.45 -21.90
CA ASP A 102 -8.83 -7.72 -21.17
C ASP A 102 -8.24 -7.61 -19.75
N CYS A 103 -8.83 -6.73 -18.95
CA CYS A 103 -8.51 -6.66 -17.53
C CYS A 103 -8.95 -7.93 -16.81
N ILE A 104 -8.14 -8.37 -15.85
CA ILE A 104 -8.50 -9.46 -14.94
C ILE A 104 -9.60 -8.96 -14.00
N SER A 105 -10.84 -9.42 -14.22
CA SER A 105 -12.03 -8.99 -13.47
C SER A 105 -12.24 -9.79 -12.17
N GLU A 106 -11.61 -10.95 -12.02
CA GLU A 106 -11.61 -11.72 -10.78
C GLU A 106 -10.16 -12.19 -10.59
N PRO A 107 -9.48 -11.92 -9.46
CA PRO A 107 -9.99 -11.31 -8.24
C PRO A 107 -9.86 -9.78 -8.20
N ASN A 108 -10.27 -9.07 -9.27
CA ASN A 108 -10.21 -7.60 -9.36
C ASN A 108 -8.83 -7.02 -9.03
N MET A 109 -7.78 -7.60 -9.62
CA MET A 109 -6.40 -7.14 -9.41
C MET A 109 -6.05 -5.86 -10.17
N HIS A 110 -7.02 -5.32 -10.93
CA HIS A 110 -6.90 -4.08 -11.71
C HIS A 110 -5.64 -4.05 -12.59
N THR A 111 -5.40 -5.16 -13.28
CA THR A 111 -4.30 -5.35 -14.22
C THR A 111 -4.66 -6.40 -15.27
N GLN A 112 -3.94 -6.43 -16.38
CA GLN A 112 -4.06 -7.43 -17.43
C GLN A 112 -3.13 -8.63 -17.19
N ASN A 113 -2.00 -8.42 -16.51
CA ASN A 113 -1.01 -9.45 -16.17
C ASN A 113 -0.06 -8.95 -15.05
N GLU A 114 0.88 -9.80 -14.60
CA GLU A 114 1.79 -9.48 -13.49
C GLU A 114 2.64 -8.25 -13.76
N THR A 115 3.18 -8.11 -14.97
CA THR A 115 4.11 -7.01 -15.30
C THR A 115 3.41 -5.66 -15.45
N MET A 116 2.08 -5.66 -15.53
CA MET A 116 1.25 -4.46 -15.59
C MET A 116 0.66 -4.06 -14.23
N ALA A 117 0.83 -4.87 -13.19
CA ALA A 117 0.38 -4.53 -11.84
C ALA A 117 1.16 -3.32 -11.30
N ALA A 118 0.43 -2.37 -10.72
CA ALA A 118 0.89 -0.99 -10.51
C ALA A 118 2.01 -0.82 -9.46
N GLY A 119 2.17 -1.83 -8.59
CA GLY A 119 3.00 -1.77 -7.41
C GLY A 119 2.25 -1.25 -6.18
N THR A 120 2.66 -1.73 -5.02
CA THR A 120 2.12 -1.35 -3.71
C THR A 120 3.24 -0.87 -2.80
N ALA A 121 2.87 -0.15 -1.74
CA ALA A 121 3.84 0.44 -0.82
C ALA A 121 3.43 0.29 0.64
N PHE A 122 4.43 0.35 1.51
CA PHE A 122 4.22 0.64 2.93
C PHE A 122 4.91 1.94 3.32
N ALA A 123 4.20 2.73 4.11
CA ALA A 123 4.69 3.95 4.73
C ALA A 123 4.66 3.85 6.25
N ILE A 124 5.48 4.65 6.93
CA ILE A 124 5.63 4.68 8.38
C ILE A 124 5.61 6.11 8.92
N SER A 125 4.96 6.30 10.05
CA SER A 125 4.93 7.52 10.85
C SER A 125 5.31 7.19 12.29
N TYR A 126 6.30 7.91 12.83
CA TYR A 126 6.88 7.69 14.16
C TYR A 126 6.03 8.32 15.28
N THR A 127 4.72 8.04 15.26
CA THR A 127 3.77 8.32 16.34
C THR A 127 3.03 7.04 16.70
N SER A 128 2.62 6.91 17.97
CA SER A 128 1.76 5.81 18.44
C SER A 128 0.27 6.13 18.35
N ASN A 129 -0.08 7.37 18.00
CA ASN A 129 -1.44 7.86 17.91
C ASN A 129 -1.86 8.05 16.44
N LEU A 130 -2.90 7.36 16.00
CA LEU A 130 -3.40 7.43 14.63
C LEU A 130 -3.78 8.85 14.21
N ALA A 131 -4.35 9.63 15.14
CA ALA A 131 -4.82 11.00 14.87
C ALA A 131 -3.67 11.99 14.61
N GLU A 132 -2.43 11.64 14.96
CA GLU A 132 -1.24 12.47 14.71
C GLU A 132 -0.57 12.16 13.38
N VAL A 133 -1.07 11.17 12.63
CA VAL A 133 -0.52 10.81 11.32
C VAL A 133 -0.97 11.84 10.29
N THR A 134 0.00 12.42 9.58
CA THR A 134 -0.22 13.38 8.49
C THR A 134 0.50 12.91 7.23
N PRO A 135 0.14 13.41 6.03
CA PRO A 135 0.91 13.21 4.81
C PRO A 135 2.40 13.46 4.99
N GLU A 136 2.75 14.51 5.71
CA GLU A 136 4.12 15.00 5.89
C GLU A 136 4.96 14.12 6.81
N ASN A 137 4.35 13.36 7.73
CA ASN A 137 5.06 12.45 8.64
C ASN A 137 4.92 10.97 8.28
N LEU A 138 4.13 10.64 7.24
CA LEU A 138 3.92 9.28 6.75
C LEU A 138 4.82 9.01 5.53
N VAL A 139 5.99 8.42 5.78
CA VAL A 139 7.05 8.24 4.77
C VAL A 139 6.99 6.85 4.15
N VAL A 140 6.91 6.76 2.83
CA VAL A 140 7.05 5.48 2.11
C VAL A 140 8.45 4.94 2.32
N PHE A 141 8.57 3.78 2.98
CA PHE A 141 9.85 3.15 3.29
C PHE A 141 10.12 1.90 2.46
N THR A 142 9.11 1.35 1.81
CA THR A 142 9.26 0.19 0.94
C THR A 142 8.18 0.17 -0.13
N VAL A 143 8.55 -0.31 -1.31
CA VAL A 143 7.69 -0.51 -2.46
C VAL A 143 7.93 -1.89 -3.00
N LEU A 144 6.87 -2.56 -3.44
CA LEU A 144 6.97 -3.80 -4.18
C LEU A 144 6.31 -3.57 -5.54
N TYR A 145 7.05 -3.82 -6.61
CA TYR A 145 6.51 -3.73 -7.97
C TYR A 145 5.64 -4.93 -8.27
N ASN A 146 4.84 -4.82 -9.34
CA ASN A 146 4.02 -5.91 -9.87
C ASN A 146 3.06 -6.46 -8.81
N THR A 147 2.57 -5.59 -7.93
CA THR A 147 1.57 -5.92 -6.91
C THR A 147 0.35 -5.00 -6.99
N PRO A 148 -0.81 -5.46 -6.47
CA PRO A 148 -1.09 -6.82 -6.01
C PRO A 148 -1.03 -7.83 -7.16
N TRP A 149 -0.49 -9.02 -6.89
CA TRP A 149 -0.51 -10.14 -7.83
C TRP A 149 -0.86 -11.45 -7.12
N LYS A 150 0.10 -12.00 -6.37
CA LYS A 150 -0.13 -13.12 -5.46
C LYS A 150 -0.66 -12.63 -4.12
N ARG A 151 -1.32 -13.54 -3.38
CA ARG A 151 -1.79 -13.26 -2.02
C ARG A 151 -0.63 -12.91 -1.10
N LEU A 152 0.44 -13.69 -1.10
CA LEU A 152 1.62 -13.41 -0.30
C LEU A 152 2.51 -12.40 -1.01
N ALA A 153 2.80 -11.28 -0.33
CA ALA A 153 3.67 -10.22 -0.82
C ALA A 153 4.75 -9.91 0.22
N THR A 154 6.01 -9.99 -0.18
CA THR A 154 7.18 -9.82 0.70
C THR A 154 7.91 -8.52 0.38
N TYR A 155 8.09 -7.68 1.40
CA TYR A 155 8.66 -6.34 1.29
C TYR A 155 9.99 -6.27 2.02
N HIS A 156 10.91 -5.49 1.49
CA HIS A 156 12.21 -5.22 2.12
C HIS A 156 12.14 -4.00 3.04
N VAL A 157 12.77 -4.08 4.21
CA VAL A 157 12.81 -2.99 5.19
C VAL A 157 14.19 -2.33 5.14
N PRO A 158 14.29 -0.99 5.01
CA PRO A 158 15.57 -0.29 5.12
C PRO A 158 16.03 -0.24 6.59
N ASP A 159 17.12 0.48 6.85
CA ASP A 159 17.66 0.69 8.20
C ASP A 159 16.79 1.69 9.01
N LEU A 160 15.55 1.32 9.28
CA LEU A 160 14.59 2.16 10.00
C LEU A 160 15.02 2.38 11.46
N PRO A 161 14.88 3.60 12.01
CA PRO A 161 15.06 3.83 13.44
C PRO A 161 13.99 3.13 14.29
N PRO A 162 14.24 2.91 15.60
CA PRO A 162 13.27 2.30 16.50
C PRO A 162 12.02 3.18 16.68
N CYS A 163 10.85 2.54 16.77
CA CYS A 163 9.59 3.21 17.09
C CYS A 163 9.57 3.76 18.53
N PRO A 164 8.74 4.78 18.81
CA PRO A 164 8.52 5.24 20.19
C PRO A 164 7.80 4.17 21.04
N PRO A 165 7.76 4.34 22.37
CA PRO A 165 6.95 3.48 23.24
C PRO A 165 5.49 3.45 22.78
N GLY A 166 4.94 2.25 22.56
CA GLY A 166 3.60 2.05 22.00
C GLY A 166 3.57 1.77 20.49
N GLY A 167 4.74 1.76 19.84
CA GLY A 167 4.92 1.45 18.42
C GLY A 167 4.69 2.65 17.50
N CYS A 168 4.80 2.42 16.20
CA CYS A 168 4.52 3.38 15.15
C CYS A 168 3.15 3.11 14.50
N ILE A 169 2.70 4.05 13.68
CA ILE A 169 1.65 3.81 12.70
C ILE A 169 2.27 3.60 11.32
N CYS A 170 1.83 2.56 10.63
CA CYS A 170 2.15 2.32 9.23
C CYS A 170 0.89 2.37 8.37
N ALA A 171 1.06 2.54 7.07
CA ALA A 171 -0.02 2.43 6.11
C ALA A 171 0.41 1.63 4.87
N HIS A 172 -0.45 0.75 4.40
CA HIS A 172 -0.34 0.14 3.07
C HIS A 172 -1.04 1.03 2.05
N GLY A 173 -0.47 1.18 0.85
CA GLY A 173 -1.00 1.99 -0.23
C GLY A 173 -0.97 1.29 -1.57
N TRP A 174 -2.01 1.50 -2.37
CA TRP A 174 -2.07 1.06 -3.75
C TRP A 174 -2.87 2.04 -4.61
N VAL A 175 -2.38 2.33 -5.81
CA VAL A 175 -3.13 3.03 -6.85
C VAL A 175 -3.09 2.15 -8.09
N PRO A 176 -4.24 1.59 -8.55
CA PRO A 176 -4.27 0.74 -9.72
C PRO A 176 -3.82 1.46 -11.00
N ASN A 177 -3.29 0.67 -11.94
CA ASN A 177 -2.85 1.18 -13.24
C ASN A 177 -3.89 0.80 -14.29
N ALA A 178 -4.82 1.72 -14.57
CA ALA A 178 -5.99 1.46 -15.40
C ALA A 178 -6.84 0.27 -14.87
N CYS A 179 -7.62 -0.38 -15.74
CA CYS A 179 -8.42 -1.56 -15.40
C CYS A 179 -9.41 -1.40 -14.24
N GLY A 180 -10.31 -0.44 -14.35
CA GLY A 180 -11.38 -0.21 -13.38
C GLY A 180 -11.64 1.27 -13.15
N GLU A 181 -12.30 1.57 -12.04
CA GLU A 181 -12.42 2.94 -11.55
C GLU A 181 -11.02 3.48 -11.16
N PRO A 182 -10.67 4.72 -11.53
CA PRO A 182 -9.37 5.29 -11.24
C PRO A 182 -9.29 5.75 -9.77
N ASN A 183 -9.29 4.79 -8.86
CA ASN A 183 -9.38 4.92 -7.41
C ASN A 183 -8.01 4.76 -6.72
N MET A 184 -8.00 4.74 -5.39
CA MET A 184 -6.85 4.32 -4.58
C MET A 184 -7.29 3.43 -3.42
N TYR A 185 -6.34 2.74 -2.80
CA TYR A 185 -6.53 1.94 -1.60
C TYR A 185 -5.50 2.36 -0.56
N MET A 186 -5.94 2.48 0.69
CA MET A 186 -5.09 2.89 1.80
C MET A 186 -5.53 2.17 3.08
N LEU A 187 -4.60 1.55 3.81
CA LEU A 187 -4.94 0.77 5.00
C LEU A 187 -4.00 1.06 6.16
N GLY A 188 -4.53 1.39 7.33
CA GLY A 188 -3.75 1.64 8.54
C GLY A 188 -3.28 0.38 9.26
N TYR A 189 -2.09 0.44 9.86
CA TYR A 189 -1.48 -0.61 10.69
C TYR A 189 -0.88 0.00 11.94
N ARG A 190 -0.95 -0.71 13.08
CA ARG A 190 0.08 -0.57 14.12
C ARG A 190 1.29 -1.38 13.68
N CYS A 191 2.47 -0.78 13.72
CA CYS A 191 3.72 -1.44 13.33
C CYS A 191 4.82 -1.15 14.34
N ASN A 192 5.85 -1.98 14.33
CA ASN A 192 7.01 -1.82 15.19
C ASN A 192 8.29 -2.22 14.45
N VAL A 193 9.36 -1.47 14.68
CA VAL A 193 10.66 -1.77 14.08
C VAL A 193 11.44 -2.69 15.01
N THR A 194 11.99 -3.78 14.47
CA THR A 194 12.73 -4.80 15.23
C THR A 194 14.14 -4.98 14.72
N GLY A 195 15.03 -5.52 15.56
CA GLY A 195 16.43 -5.74 15.19
C GLY A 195 17.28 -4.46 15.19
N THR A 196 16.77 -3.33 15.69
CA THR A 196 17.55 -2.09 15.84
C THR A 196 18.58 -2.25 16.95
N VAL A 197 19.81 -1.81 16.70
CA VAL A 197 20.82 -1.66 17.75
C VAL A 197 20.80 -0.23 18.31
N ALA A 198 21.21 -0.06 19.57
CA ALA A 198 21.15 1.24 20.27
C ALA A 198 21.95 2.37 19.58
N SER A 199 22.82 2.05 18.62
CA SER A 199 23.60 2.99 17.82
C SER A 199 22.94 3.44 16.52
N HIS A 200 21.69 3.04 16.22
CA HIS A 200 20.95 3.58 15.06
C HIS A 200 20.55 5.03 15.34
N VAL A 201 21.28 5.99 14.75
CA VAL A 201 21.06 7.44 14.92
C VAL A 201 20.30 8.05 13.74
N HIS A 202 20.06 7.29 12.66
CA HIS A 202 19.37 7.80 11.48
C HIS A 202 17.94 8.21 11.80
N ARG A 203 17.52 9.37 11.29
CA ARG A 203 16.14 9.84 11.35
C ARG A 203 15.58 9.91 9.95
N LEU A 204 14.28 9.70 9.81
CA LEU A 204 13.62 9.99 8.55
C LEU A 204 13.78 11.47 8.21
N GLN A 205 14.05 11.76 6.94
CA GLN A 205 14.04 13.11 6.41
C GLN A 205 12.59 13.61 6.40
N LEU A 206 12.22 14.47 7.33
CA LEU A 206 10.89 15.07 7.39
C LEU A 206 10.95 16.57 7.07
N PRO A 207 9.87 17.17 6.52
CA PRO A 207 8.64 16.51 6.08
C PRO A 207 8.83 15.69 4.79
N ALA A 208 8.11 14.59 4.66
CA ALA A 208 8.01 13.87 3.40
C ALA A 208 7.33 14.72 2.34
N LYS A 209 7.82 14.62 1.10
CA LYS A 209 7.36 15.42 -0.04
C LYS A 209 6.43 14.63 -0.96
N PRO A 210 5.39 15.25 -1.53
CA PRO A 210 4.58 14.58 -2.56
C PRO A 210 5.46 14.08 -3.71
N PRO A 211 5.26 12.86 -4.21
CA PRO A 211 5.99 12.39 -5.38
C PRO A 211 5.55 13.15 -6.64
N LEU A 212 6.43 13.23 -7.63
CA LEU A 212 6.16 13.84 -8.92
C LEU A 212 6.27 12.80 -10.03
N TRP A 213 5.47 12.97 -11.08
CA TRP A 213 5.65 12.19 -12.31
C TRP A 213 6.98 12.56 -12.96
N CYS A 214 7.89 11.59 -13.05
CA CYS A 214 9.25 11.79 -13.56
C CYS A 214 9.66 10.70 -14.58
N GLU A 215 8.70 9.98 -15.17
CA GLU A 215 8.95 8.84 -16.06
C GLU A 215 9.91 9.13 -17.22
N LEU A 216 9.84 10.34 -17.80
CA LEU A 216 10.66 10.72 -18.95
C LEU A 216 12.03 11.24 -18.55
N ASN A 217 12.20 11.66 -17.29
CA ASN A 217 13.45 12.21 -16.77
C ASN A 217 13.56 11.93 -15.27
N ASN A 218 14.25 10.85 -14.91
CA ASN A 218 14.39 10.45 -13.51
C ASN A 218 15.11 11.50 -12.63
N ARG A 219 15.82 12.47 -13.23
CA ARG A 219 16.44 13.58 -12.48
C ARG A 219 15.42 14.55 -11.90
N GLU A 220 14.20 14.55 -12.43
CA GLU A 220 13.07 15.35 -11.92
C GLU A 220 12.31 14.63 -10.81
N CYS A 221 12.66 13.39 -10.49
CA CYS A 221 12.05 12.68 -9.37
C CYS A 221 12.37 13.36 -8.03
N VAL A 222 11.43 13.25 -7.10
CA VAL A 222 11.62 13.71 -5.72
C VAL A 222 12.55 12.76 -4.99
N ASN A 223 13.70 13.29 -4.57
CA ASN A 223 14.67 12.55 -3.76
C ASN A 223 14.30 12.60 -2.28
N GLY A 224 14.74 11.58 -1.54
CA GLY A 224 14.52 11.46 -0.12
C GLY A 224 13.13 10.95 0.23
N SER A 225 12.69 11.25 1.46
CA SER A 225 11.39 10.86 1.98
C SER A 225 10.25 11.38 1.10
N LYS A 226 9.48 10.42 0.58
CA LYS A 226 8.28 10.68 -0.21
C LYS A 226 7.03 10.28 0.57
N GLN A 227 5.97 11.05 0.37
CA GLN A 227 4.64 10.74 0.89
C GLN A 227 4.07 9.50 0.19
N MET A 228 2.94 8.99 0.64
CA MET A 228 2.11 8.09 -0.16
C MET A 228 1.45 8.85 -1.33
N ILE A 229 0.92 8.14 -2.31
CA ILE A 229 0.17 8.74 -3.43
C ILE A 229 -1.28 8.91 -3.00
N PHE A 230 -1.76 10.16 -2.95
CA PHE A 230 -3.16 10.53 -2.75
C PHE A 230 -3.71 11.14 -4.03
N TRP A 231 -4.65 10.44 -4.66
CA TRP A 231 -5.09 10.73 -6.02
C TRP A 231 -6.57 10.43 -6.25
N ASN A 232 -7.18 11.18 -7.17
CA ASN A 232 -8.60 11.08 -7.57
C ASN A 232 -9.63 11.10 -6.44
N GLN A 233 -9.38 11.95 -5.44
CA GLN A 233 -10.31 12.28 -4.38
C GLN A 233 -10.98 13.64 -4.64
N ALA A 234 -12.09 13.91 -3.95
CA ALA A 234 -12.76 15.22 -4.06
C ALA A 234 -11.87 16.36 -3.52
N ASP A 235 -11.08 16.07 -2.47
CA ASP A 235 -10.01 16.95 -1.98
C ASP A 235 -8.84 16.15 -1.37
N GLY A 236 -7.78 16.85 -0.94
CA GLY A 236 -6.64 16.23 -0.26
C GLY A 236 -5.64 15.49 -1.16
N ASN A 237 -5.81 15.54 -2.48
CA ASN A 237 -4.85 14.97 -3.45
C ASN A 237 -3.48 15.66 -3.35
N ASN A 238 -2.41 14.87 -3.34
CA ASN A 238 -1.03 15.38 -3.41
C ASN A 238 -0.36 15.14 -4.78
N VAL A 239 -0.97 14.29 -5.62
CA VAL A 239 -0.53 14.03 -6.99
C VAL A 239 -1.58 14.51 -7.97
N LYS A 240 -1.13 15.16 -9.05
CA LYS A 240 -1.96 15.54 -10.21
C LYS A 240 -1.22 15.12 -11.48
N VAL A 241 -1.84 14.25 -12.26
CA VAL A 241 -1.30 13.79 -13.54
C VAL A 241 -2.33 14.00 -14.64
N SER A 242 -1.85 14.29 -15.84
CA SER A 242 -2.66 14.44 -17.06
C SER A 242 -1.83 14.10 -18.29
N GLY A 243 -2.50 13.82 -19.39
CA GLY A 243 -1.87 13.43 -20.65
C GLY A 243 -1.46 11.94 -20.68
N LEU A 244 -0.55 11.62 -21.59
CA LEU A 244 -0.13 10.25 -21.87
C LEU A 244 1.23 9.92 -21.22
N ASP A 245 1.40 8.68 -20.82
CA ASP A 245 2.68 8.08 -20.42
C ASP A 245 3.58 7.83 -21.66
N LYS A 246 4.80 7.32 -21.44
CA LYS A 246 5.75 7.03 -22.52
C LYS A 246 5.27 5.97 -23.52
N PHE A 247 4.24 5.21 -23.19
CA PHE A 247 3.66 4.17 -24.04
C PHE A 247 2.37 4.62 -24.74
N GLY A 248 1.94 5.87 -24.52
CA GLY A 248 0.74 6.43 -25.13
C GLY A 248 -0.56 6.12 -24.39
N PHE A 249 -0.51 5.60 -23.17
CA PHE A 249 -1.69 5.40 -22.31
C PHE A 249 -1.90 6.61 -21.41
N ASN A 250 -3.13 6.84 -20.94
CA ASN A 250 -3.38 7.87 -19.94
C ASN A 250 -2.48 7.66 -18.71
N LYS A 251 -1.94 8.75 -18.15
CA LYS A 251 -1.12 8.65 -16.94
C LYS A 251 -1.96 8.23 -15.73
N PHE A 252 -1.58 7.12 -15.12
CA PHE A 252 -2.00 6.73 -13.78
C PHE A 252 -0.79 6.77 -12.87
N PRO A 253 -0.81 7.50 -11.74
CA PRO A 253 0.30 7.42 -10.78
C PRO A 253 0.33 6.01 -10.16
N GLY A 254 1.46 5.62 -9.61
CA GLY A 254 1.61 4.31 -8.98
C GLY A 254 2.94 4.20 -8.26
N TYR A 255 3.07 3.19 -7.42
CA TYR A 255 4.29 2.95 -6.65
C TYR A 255 5.36 2.28 -7.52
N SER A 256 5.93 3.08 -8.42
CA SER A 256 7.00 2.65 -9.33
C SER A 256 7.92 3.82 -9.71
N MET A 257 8.95 3.53 -10.53
CA MET A 257 9.94 4.53 -10.96
C MET A 257 9.31 5.71 -11.70
N LYS A 258 8.11 5.58 -12.29
CA LYS A 258 7.41 6.70 -12.93
C LYS A 258 7.10 7.84 -11.96
N MET A 259 7.04 7.53 -10.66
CA MET A 259 6.85 8.48 -9.55
C MET A 259 8.10 8.59 -8.65
N GLY A 260 9.24 8.02 -9.07
CA GLY A 260 10.50 8.07 -8.32
C GLY A 260 10.61 7.09 -7.16
N TYR A 261 9.76 6.05 -7.08
CA TYR A 261 9.91 4.98 -6.09
C TYR A 261 10.67 3.80 -6.67
N GLY A 262 11.84 3.48 -6.09
CA GLY A 262 12.57 2.26 -6.43
C GLY A 262 11.84 1.02 -5.96
N ASN A 263 12.05 -0.13 -6.60
CA ASN A 263 11.55 -1.41 -6.09
C ASN A 263 12.36 -1.82 -4.85
N GLY A 264 11.68 -2.33 -3.81
CA GLY A 264 12.26 -2.71 -2.53
C GLY A 264 12.32 -1.58 -1.50
N ALA A 265 13.30 -1.68 -0.61
CA ALA A 265 13.50 -0.72 0.47
C ALA A 265 13.92 0.66 -0.06
N GLN A 266 13.33 1.73 0.47
CA GLN A 266 13.71 3.10 0.14
C GLN A 266 14.84 3.53 1.09
N THR A 267 16.07 3.58 0.59
CA THR A 267 17.28 3.82 1.40
C THR A 267 17.74 5.28 1.42
N ASP A 268 17.14 6.14 0.60
CA ASP A 268 17.46 7.57 0.51
C ASP A 268 16.63 8.43 1.48
N ILE A 269 15.77 7.82 2.30
CA ILE A 269 14.78 8.52 3.15
C ILE A 269 15.34 9.05 4.47
N PHE A 270 16.64 8.94 4.72
CA PHE A 270 17.27 9.28 5.99
C PHE A 270 18.01 10.62 5.92
N THR A 271 18.03 11.37 7.02
CA THR A 271 18.98 12.47 7.18
C THR A 271 20.38 11.90 7.39
N ALA A 272 21.38 12.52 6.76
CA ALA A 272 22.79 12.26 7.04
C ALA A 272 23.15 12.44 8.52
#